data_AF-A0A954BIM5-F1
#
_entry.id   AF-A0A954BIM5-F1
#
_cell.length_a   1.000
_cell.length_b   1.000
_cell.length_c   1.000
_cell.angle_alpha   90.00
_cell.angle_beta   90.00
_cell.angle_gamma   90.00
#
_symmetry.space_group_name_H-M   'P 1'
#
loop_
_entity.id
_entity.type
_entity.pdbx_description
1 polymer ?
#
loop_
_entity_poly.entity_id
_entity_poly.type
_entity_poly.pdbx_seq_one_letter_code
_entity_poly.pdbx_strand_id
1 'polypeptide(L)'
;AKGNYFSCQTRPAFSHLIYPAPVDGGLGVHITLDLGGRMRFGPDVEWLGHDNPDEVDYTVDLRRADSFYEAVRQYWPGLPDGAIATDYSGCRPKLSAPGQPAADFRIDGPELHGHAGLVHLFGIESPGLTSSLAIAEEVLARLTAA
;
A
#
# COMPACT_ATOMS: atom_id res chain seq x y z
N ALA A 1 -0.50 -7.54 4.99
CA ALA A 1 0.39 -7.75 3.82
C ALA A 1 1.39 -6.60 3.73
N LYS A 2 2.68 -6.90 3.82
CA LYS A 2 3.77 -5.93 3.71
C LYS A 2 3.98 -5.50 2.26
N GLY A 3 4.39 -4.26 2.06
CA GLY A 3 4.79 -3.70 0.78
C GLY A 3 6.11 -2.97 0.95
N ASN A 4 7.08 -3.34 0.12
CA ASN A 4 8.43 -2.81 0.12
C ASN A 4 8.55 -1.72 -0.94
N TYR A 5 9.15 -0.60 -0.57
CA TYR A 5 9.44 0.52 -1.45
C TYR A 5 10.93 0.66 -1.64
N PHE A 6 11.29 1.07 -2.85
CA PHE A 6 12.67 1.32 -3.21
C PHE A 6 12.80 2.74 -3.76
N SER A 7 13.96 3.34 -3.55
CA SER A 7 14.25 4.67 -4.06
C SER A 7 15.06 4.60 -5.34
N CYS A 8 14.89 5.59 -6.21
CA CYS A 8 15.75 5.79 -7.37
C CYS A 8 16.92 6.73 -7.02
N GLN A 9 18.14 6.30 -7.32
CA GLN A 9 19.38 7.06 -7.09
C GLN A 9 19.72 8.01 -8.25
N THR A 10 18.89 8.06 -9.29
CA THR A 10 19.07 8.97 -10.43
C THR A 10 18.24 10.23 -10.24
N ARG A 11 18.49 11.22 -11.10
CA ARG A 11 17.55 12.34 -11.25
C ARG A 11 16.17 11.83 -11.67
N PRO A 12 15.09 12.53 -11.29
CA PRO A 12 13.74 12.15 -11.68
C PRO A 12 13.59 12.11 -13.21
N ALA A 13 13.11 10.99 -13.73
CA ALA A 13 12.80 10.82 -15.15
C ALA A 13 11.37 11.29 -15.47
N PHE A 14 10.51 11.40 -14.46
CA PHE A 14 9.10 11.75 -14.58
C PHE A 14 8.74 12.94 -13.69
N SER A 15 7.75 13.71 -14.12
CA SER A 15 7.12 14.80 -13.35
C SER A 15 5.73 14.43 -12.81
N HIS A 16 5.26 13.22 -13.11
CA HIS A 16 3.97 12.69 -12.71
C HIS A 16 4.14 11.28 -12.14
N LEU A 17 3.15 10.84 -11.37
CA LEU A 17 3.10 9.46 -10.89
C LEU A 17 2.78 8.52 -12.06
N ILE A 18 3.47 7.39 -12.15
CA ILE A 18 3.28 6.40 -13.22
C ILE A 18 2.70 5.12 -12.64
N TYR A 19 1.54 4.73 -13.14
CA TYR A 19 0.83 3.52 -12.73
C TYR A 19 0.60 2.67 -13.98
N PRO A 20 1.28 1.51 -14.11
CA PRO A 20 0.94 0.56 -15.17
C PRO A 20 -0.51 0.07 -15.01
N ALA A 21 -1.13 -0.30 -16.12
CA ALA A 21 -2.46 -0.88 -16.10
C ALA A 21 -2.45 -2.18 -15.25
N PRO A 22 -3.50 -2.45 -14.46
CA PRO A 22 -3.61 -3.70 -13.72
C PRO A 22 -3.54 -4.90 -14.65
N VAL A 23 -2.71 -5.89 -14.31
CA VAL A 23 -2.62 -7.18 -15.00
C VAL A 23 -2.75 -8.29 -13.98
N ASP A 24 -3.48 -9.34 -14.33
CA ASP A 24 -3.69 -10.49 -13.43
C ASP A 24 -2.35 -11.13 -13.08
N GLY A 25 -2.01 -11.13 -11.78
CA GLY A 25 -0.80 -11.72 -11.24
C GLY A 25 0.51 -10.94 -11.50
N GLY A 26 0.46 -9.78 -12.17
CA GLY A 26 1.66 -8.98 -12.42
C GLY A 26 2.04 -8.06 -11.26
N LEU A 27 3.34 -7.83 -11.09
CA LEU A 27 3.89 -6.84 -10.17
C LEU A 27 3.65 -5.44 -10.74
N GLY A 28 2.51 -4.84 -10.41
CA GLY A 28 2.17 -3.46 -10.79
C GLY A 28 3.04 -2.43 -10.06
N VAL A 29 4.33 -2.35 -10.41
CA VAL A 29 5.27 -1.40 -9.78
C VAL A 29 4.92 0.01 -10.21
N HIS A 30 4.45 0.82 -9.26
CA HIS A 30 4.22 2.24 -9.48
C HIS A 30 5.53 3.02 -9.38
N ILE A 31 5.63 4.15 -10.09
CA ILE A 31 6.56 5.22 -9.76
C ILE A 31 5.78 6.33 -9.07
N THR A 32 6.18 6.64 -7.84
CA THR A 32 5.69 7.81 -7.11
C THR A 32 6.79 8.83 -6.93
N LEU A 33 6.37 10.07 -6.66
CA LEU A 33 7.24 11.19 -6.36
C LEU A 33 6.95 11.64 -4.93
N ASP A 34 7.99 11.82 -4.13
CA ASP A 34 7.83 12.56 -2.88
C ASP A 34 7.72 14.07 -3.14
N LEU A 35 7.46 14.86 -2.10
CA LEU A 35 7.32 16.32 -2.21
C LEU A 35 8.63 17.02 -2.65
N GLY A 36 9.78 16.36 -2.50
CA GLY A 36 11.07 16.82 -3.01
C GLY A 36 11.33 16.40 -4.46
N GLY A 37 10.40 15.67 -5.08
CA GLY A 37 10.51 15.15 -6.44
C GLY A 37 11.34 13.88 -6.57
N ARG A 38 11.80 13.26 -5.46
CA ARG A 38 12.56 12.00 -5.53
C ARG A 38 11.62 10.86 -5.94
N MET A 39 12.06 10.07 -6.92
CA MET A 39 11.30 8.91 -7.38
C MET A 39 11.43 7.74 -6.42
N ARG A 40 10.30 7.07 -6.19
CA ARG A 40 10.21 5.78 -5.49
C ARG A 40 9.49 4.78 -6.37
N PHE A 41 9.87 3.52 -6.23
CA PHE A 41 9.25 2.38 -6.87
C PHE A 41 8.46 1.56 -5.86
N GLY A 42 7.33 1.01 -6.32
CA GLY A 42 6.54 0.03 -5.59
C GLY A 42 5.19 0.58 -5.13
N PRO A 43 4.61 0.01 -4.07
CA PRO A 43 5.14 -1.13 -3.32
C PRO A 43 4.99 -2.45 -4.08
N ASP A 44 5.73 -3.47 -3.66
CA ASP A 44 5.36 -4.86 -3.95
C ASP A 44 4.28 -5.39 -2.97
N VAL A 45 4.06 -6.70 -3.04
CA VAL A 45 3.19 -7.44 -2.12
C VAL A 45 3.97 -8.60 -1.51
N GLU A 46 4.05 -8.60 -0.19
CA GLU A 46 4.63 -9.65 0.64
C GLU A 46 3.59 -10.07 1.68
N TRP A 47 3.07 -11.29 1.58
CA TRP A 47 2.17 -11.85 2.59
C TRP A 47 2.99 -12.36 3.77
N LEU A 48 2.63 -11.91 4.97
CA LEU A 48 3.29 -12.31 6.20
C LEU A 48 2.68 -13.62 6.71
N GLY A 49 3.48 -14.45 7.38
CA GLY A 49 3.05 -15.74 7.93
C GLY A 49 2.26 -15.65 9.24
N HIS A 50 2.01 -14.44 9.74
CA HIS A 50 1.28 -14.16 10.98
C HIS A 50 0.42 -12.90 10.81
N ASP A 51 -0.53 -12.72 11.73
CA ASP A 51 -1.42 -11.56 11.83
C ASP A 51 -1.06 -10.65 13.02
N ASN A 52 -0.07 -11.02 13.84
CA ASN A 52 0.41 -10.19 14.95
C ASN A 52 1.13 -8.92 14.44
N PRO A 53 0.61 -7.70 14.69
CA PRO A 53 1.26 -6.46 14.26
C PRO A 53 2.61 -6.19 14.92
N ASP A 54 2.83 -6.70 16.14
CA ASP A 54 4.07 -6.47 16.90
C ASP A 54 5.25 -7.29 16.35
N GLU A 55 4.97 -8.33 15.58
CA GLU A 55 5.96 -9.21 14.97
C GLU A 55 6.37 -8.79 13.56
N VAL A 56 5.79 -7.71 13.02
CA VAL A 56 6.07 -7.27 11.65
C VAL A 56 7.52 -6.78 11.55
N ASP A 57 8.35 -7.50 10.79
CA ASP A 57 9.68 -7.03 10.41
C ASP A 57 9.58 -6.06 9.22
N TYR A 58 9.88 -4.79 9.49
CA TYR A 58 9.87 -3.71 8.49
C TYR A 58 11.16 -3.58 7.67
N THR A 59 12.15 -4.44 7.89
CA THR A 59 13.40 -4.45 7.12
C THR A 59 13.12 -4.65 5.63
N VAL A 60 13.71 -3.82 4.78
CA VAL A 60 13.57 -3.94 3.32
C VAL A 60 14.71 -4.78 2.78
N ASP A 61 14.40 -5.92 2.20
CA ASP A 61 15.38 -6.76 1.52
C ASP A 61 15.62 -6.26 0.09
N LEU A 62 16.85 -5.80 -0.17
CA LEU A 62 17.25 -5.26 -1.47
C LEU A 62 17.04 -6.27 -2.61
N ARG A 63 17.11 -7.57 -2.36
CA ARG A 63 16.91 -8.61 -3.40
C ARG A 63 15.53 -8.57 -4.02
N ARG A 64 14.53 -8.04 -3.31
CA ARG A 64 13.17 -7.88 -3.85
C ARG A 64 13.10 -6.81 -4.95
N ALA A 65 14.11 -5.94 -5.07
CA ALA A 65 14.22 -4.98 -6.16
C ALA A 65 14.54 -5.64 -7.52
N ASP A 66 15.01 -6.89 -7.55
CA ASP A 66 15.41 -7.55 -8.80
C ASP A 66 14.24 -7.61 -9.80
N SER A 67 13.03 -7.93 -9.33
CA SER A 67 11.83 -7.94 -10.17
C SER A 67 11.35 -6.55 -10.57
N PHE A 68 11.80 -5.48 -9.90
CA PHE A 68 11.40 -4.11 -10.21
C PHE A 68 12.11 -3.61 -11.46
N TYR A 69 13.35 -4.03 -11.71
CA TYR A 69 14.07 -3.65 -12.93
C TYR A 69 13.31 -4.08 -14.18
N GLU A 70 12.88 -5.34 -14.24
CA GLU A 70 12.12 -5.86 -15.37
C GLU A 70 10.76 -5.15 -15.52
N ALA A 71 10.01 -5.01 -14.42
CA ALA A 71 8.69 -4.39 -14.45
C ALA A 71 8.74 -2.91 -14.86
N VAL A 72 9.65 -2.12 -14.26
CA VAL A 72 9.79 -0.69 -14.55
C VAL A 72 10.28 -0.47 -15.99
N ARG A 73 11.18 -1.33 -16.50
CA ARG A 73 11.70 -1.21 -17.87
C ARG A 73 10.65 -1.37 -18.96
N GLN A 74 9.47 -1.92 -18.65
CA GLN A 74 8.35 -1.97 -19.58
C GLN A 74 7.84 -0.57 -19.98
N TYR A 75 7.93 0.41 -19.09
CA TYR A 75 7.50 1.79 -19.34
C TYR A 75 8.63 2.83 -19.19
N TRP A 76 9.78 2.43 -18.63
CA TRP A 76 11.01 3.22 -18.60
C TRP A 76 12.25 2.37 -18.95
N PRO A 77 12.47 2.05 -20.24
CA PRO A 77 13.58 1.19 -20.68
C PRO A 77 14.97 1.72 -20.29
N GLY A 78 15.10 3.03 -20.06
CA GLY A 78 16.33 3.70 -19.69
C GLY A 78 16.71 3.63 -18.21
N LEU A 79 15.98 2.88 -17.37
CA LEU A 79 16.35 2.68 -15.96
C LEU A 79 17.76 2.03 -15.85
N PRO A 80 18.76 2.73 -15.28
CA PRO A 80 20.12 2.19 -15.19
C PRO A 80 20.24 1.05 -14.19
N ASP A 81 21.13 0.09 -14.45
CA ASP A 81 21.50 -0.92 -13.45
C ASP A 81 22.06 -0.24 -12.19
N GLY A 82 21.78 -0.82 -11.02
CA GLY A 82 22.21 -0.27 -9.72
C GLY A 82 21.50 1.03 -9.29
N ALA A 83 20.55 1.55 -10.07
CA ALA A 83 19.80 2.76 -9.71
C ALA A 83 18.79 2.59 -8.57
N ILE A 84 18.47 1.36 -8.16
CA ILE A 84 17.48 1.07 -7.12
C ILE A 84 18.19 0.82 -5.78
N ALA A 85 17.76 1.51 -4.72
CA ALA A 85 18.21 1.27 -3.36
C ALA A 85 17.02 1.05 -2.42
N THR A 86 17.23 0.37 -1.29
CA THR A 86 16.21 0.22 -0.25
C THR A 86 15.70 1.58 0.22
N ASP A 87 14.40 1.68 0.49
CA ASP A 87 13.81 2.85 1.13
C ASP A 87 13.10 2.41 2.42
N TYR A 88 11.77 2.24 2.38
CA TYR A 88 10.98 1.82 3.53
C TYR A 88 10.01 0.71 3.17
N SER A 89 9.36 0.12 4.18
CA SER A 89 8.22 -0.76 3.98
C SER A 89 7.01 -0.27 4.78
N GLY A 90 5.83 -0.72 4.39
CA GLY A 90 4.59 -0.52 5.15
C GLY A 90 3.74 -1.78 5.12
N CYS A 91 2.84 -1.93 6.09
CA CYS A 91 1.94 -3.09 6.17
C CYS A 91 0.48 -2.65 5.99
N ARG A 92 -0.24 -3.37 5.13
CA ARG A 92 -1.68 -3.18 4.90
C ARG A 92 -2.49 -4.10 5.82
N PRO A 93 -3.49 -3.56 6.55
CA PRO A 93 -4.42 -4.37 7.34
C PRO A 93 -5.41 -5.05 6.38
N LYS A 94 -5.12 -6.28 5.96
CA LYS A 94 -5.93 -7.02 4.98
C LYS A 94 -7.08 -7.75 5.66
N LEU A 95 -8.26 -7.72 5.06
CA LEU A 95 -9.40 -8.57 5.45
C LEU A 95 -9.56 -9.82 4.58
N SER A 96 -8.86 -9.88 3.44
CA SER A 96 -8.86 -11.02 2.53
C SER A 96 -7.52 -11.74 2.55
N ALA A 97 -7.55 -13.06 2.35
CA ALA A 97 -6.37 -13.90 2.24
C ALA A 97 -5.70 -13.79 0.84
N PRO A 98 -4.46 -14.29 0.67
CA PRO A 98 -3.84 -14.39 -0.65
C PRO A 98 -4.74 -15.11 -1.67
N GLY A 99 -4.88 -14.54 -2.87
CA GLY A 99 -5.69 -15.11 -3.94
C GLY A 99 -7.20 -14.87 -3.81
N GLN A 100 -7.68 -14.26 -2.72
CA GLN A 100 -9.07 -13.83 -2.60
C GLN A 100 -9.25 -12.41 -3.15
N PRO A 101 -10.47 -12.05 -3.62
CA PRO A 101 -10.79 -10.67 -3.95
C PRO A 101 -10.51 -9.74 -2.77
N ALA A 102 -10.00 -8.54 -3.06
CA ALA A 102 -9.83 -7.53 -2.02
C ALA A 102 -11.19 -7.18 -1.41
N ALA A 103 -11.30 -7.31 -0.09
CA ALA A 103 -12.47 -6.89 0.66
C ALA A 103 -12.52 -5.36 0.77
N ASP A 104 -13.74 -4.84 0.91
CA ASP A 104 -13.97 -3.42 1.19
C ASP A 104 -13.60 -3.07 2.64
N PHE A 105 -13.55 -1.77 2.96
CA PHE A 105 -13.43 -1.29 4.33
C PHE A 105 -14.60 -1.80 5.19
N ARG A 106 -14.31 -2.20 6.42
CA ARG A 106 -15.34 -2.54 7.41
C ARG A 106 -15.39 -1.47 8.48
N ILE A 107 -16.50 -0.75 8.55
CA ILE A 107 -16.79 0.20 9.61
C ILE A 107 -18.01 -0.34 10.32
N ASP A 108 -17.82 -0.88 11.52
CA ASP A 108 -18.85 -1.57 12.28
C ASP A 108 -19.26 -0.68 13.46
N GLY A 109 -20.51 -0.22 13.51
CA GLY A 109 -21.03 0.61 14.59
C GLY A 109 -22.03 -0.11 15.50
N PRO A 110 -22.60 0.60 16.49
CA PRO A 110 -23.54 0.06 17.46
C PRO A 110 -24.75 -0.63 16.82
N GLU A 111 -25.18 -0.19 15.64
CA GLU A 111 -26.26 -0.78 14.85
C GLU A 111 -25.99 -2.24 14.44
N LEU A 112 -24.72 -2.64 14.34
CA LEU A 112 -24.32 -4.00 13.98
C LEU A 112 -24.01 -4.86 15.21
N HIS A 113 -23.27 -4.32 16.18
CA HIS A 113 -22.76 -5.11 17.31
C HIS A 113 -23.45 -4.83 18.66
N GLY A 114 -24.33 -3.83 18.74
CA GLY A 114 -25.14 -3.54 19.94
C GLY A 114 -24.41 -2.83 21.09
N HIS A 115 -23.19 -2.32 20.86
CA HIS A 115 -22.39 -1.64 21.89
C HIS A 115 -22.38 -0.14 21.65
N ALA A 116 -23.12 0.61 22.46
CA ALA A 116 -23.19 2.07 22.35
C ALA A 116 -21.82 2.73 22.54
N GLY A 117 -21.54 3.77 21.75
CA GLY A 117 -20.29 4.55 21.85
C GLY A 117 -19.03 3.86 21.31
N LEU A 118 -19.16 2.72 20.63
CA LEU A 118 -18.04 1.99 20.02
C LEU A 118 -18.25 1.89 18.51
N VAL A 119 -17.19 2.14 17.73
CA VAL A 119 -17.11 1.87 16.29
C VAL A 119 -15.77 1.20 16.00
N HIS A 120 -15.78 0.08 15.27
CA HIS A 120 -14.57 -0.57 14.80
C HIS A 120 -14.26 -0.22 13.35
N LEU A 121 -12.98 0.02 13.06
CA LEU A 121 -12.47 0.23 11.71
C LEU A 121 -11.53 -0.91 11.36
N PHE A 122 -11.92 -1.74 10.40
CA PHE A 122 -11.13 -2.86 9.94
C PHE A 122 -10.84 -2.73 8.44
N GLY A 123 -9.69 -3.26 8.03
CA GLY A 123 -9.38 -3.33 6.61
C GLY A 123 -9.04 -1.98 5.97
N ILE A 124 -8.77 -0.93 6.76
CA ILE A 124 -8.48 0.42 6.25
C ILE A 124 -7.09 0.47 5.59
N GLU A 125 -6.96 -0.20 4.44
CA GLU A 125 -5.81 -0.12 3.55
C GLU A 125 -5.97 1.03 2.54
N SER A 126 -5.26 1.02 1.41
CA SER A 126 -5.48 2.03 0.36
C SER A 126 -6.91 1.94 -0.18
N PRO A 127 -7.63 3.06 -0.37
CA PRO A 127 -7.19 4.46 -0.32
C PRO A 127 -7.47 5.19 1.02
N GLY A 128 -7.26 4.56 2.17
CA GLY A 128 -7.67 5.05 3.49
C GLY A 128 -7.14 6.43 3.89
N LEU A 129 -5.91 6.80 3.47
CA LEU A 129 -5.41 8.16 3.67
C LEU A 129 -6.24 9.18 2.89
N THR A 130 -6.50 8.91 1.60
CA THR A 130 -7.31 9.77 0.74
C THR A 130 -8.75 9.89 1.24
N SER A 131 -9.30 8.79 1.75
CA SER A 131 -10.66 8.73 2.27
C SER A 131 -10.80 9.12 3.75
N SER A 132 -9.71 9.52 4.42
CA SER A 132 -9.68 9.68 5.89
C SER A 132 -10.75 10.63 6.45
N LEU A 133 -11.02 11.76 5.78
CA LEU A 133 -12.05 12.70 6.22
C LEU A 133 -13.46 12.12 6.08
N ALA A 134 -13.77 11.45 4.98
CA ALA A 134 -15.05 10.78 4.77
C ALA A 134 -15.24 9.61 5.75
N ILE A 135 -14.17 8.87 6.06
CA ILE A 135 -14.18 7.83 7.10
C ILE A 135 -14.52 8.45 8.46
N ALA A 136 -13.96 9.60 8.81
CA ALA A 136 -14.27 10.27 10.07
C ALA A 136 -15.73 10.71 10.16
N GLU A 137 -16.31 11.23 9.06
CA GLU A 137 -17.74 11.57 8.98
C GLU A 137 -18.63 10.34 9.18
N GLU A 138 -18.30 9.21 8.54
CA GLU A 138 -19.02 7.95 8.68
C GLU A 138 -18.97 7.39 10.12
N VAL A 139 -17.79 7.48 10.75
CA VAL A 139 -17.61 7.09 12.16
C VAL A 139 -18.48 7.95 13.06
N LEU A 140 -18.51 9.27 12.86
CA LEU A 140 -19.34 10.17 13.65
C LEU A 140 -20.84 9.86 13.47
N ALA A 141 -21.28 9.64 12.23
CA ALA A 141 -22.66 9.30 11.94
C ALA A 141 -23.10 8.06 12.72
N ARG A 142 -22.30 6.99 12.70
CA ARG A 142 -22.59 5.73 13.44
C ARG A 142 -22.55 5.89 14.95
N LEU A 143 -21.63 6.71 15.47
CA LEU A 143 -21.58 7.01 16.91
C LEU A 143 -22.83 7.74 17.41
N THR A 144 -23.44 8.59 16.56
CA THR A 144 -24.60 9.42 16.92
C THR A 144 -25.96 8.80 16.60
N ALA A 145 -25.99 7.70 15.84
CA ALA A 145 -27.23 7.05 15.42
C ALA A 145 -27.87 6.13 16.49
N ALA A 146 -27.23 6.00 17.66
CA ALA A 146 -27.64 5.12 18.77
C ALA A 146 -28.42 5.85 19.87
#